data_AF-A0A8T7HR95-F1
#
_entry.id   AF-A0A8T7HR95-F1
#
_cell.length_a   1.000
_cell.length_b   1.000
_cell.length_c   1.000
_cell.angle_alpha   90.00
_cell.angle_beta   90.00
_cell.angle_gamma   90.00
#
_symmetry.space_group_name_H-M   'P 1'
#
loop_
_entity.id
_entity.type
_entity.pdbx_description
1 polymer ?
#
loop_
_entity_poly.entity_id
_entity_poly.type
_entity_poly.pdbx_seq_one_letter_code
_entity_poly.pdbx_strand_id
1 'polypeptide(L)'
;INKMDIILESAWNTKIENMYVSGQLFDGDKKIKDFKSVSSDLSPWEKKGVEAYVDTKGLEAKTYRMMLTAFYEGASTTAEGEANISQSTSAVVVEEIPGQFKLQMPELNMMSILMFLLFIFVLVNLYLVFTLVRSKKKQKIDPAVLESVKALKAKYNDAYIKDTMMKKGWSEEAIDQILKELR
;
A
#
# COMPACT_ATOMS: atom_id res chain seq x y z
N ILE A 1 22.07 19.84 -27.91
CA ILE A 1 21.06 20.75 -27.34
C ILE A 1 20.08 19.92 -26.53
N ASN A 2 19.86 20.27 -25.27
CA ASN A 2 18.98 19.54 -24.34
C ASN A 2 17.86 20.47 -23.88
N LYS A 3 16.67 19.91 -23.71
CA LYS A 3 15.50 20.61 -23.18
C LYS A 3 15.57 20.67 -21.66
N MET A 4 15.18 21.80 -21.09
CA MET A 4 15.04 22.01 -19.66
C MET A 4 13.69 22.68 -19.38
N ASP A 5 12.94 22.12 -18.43
CA ASP A 5 11.65 22.65 -18.01
C ASP A 5 11.82 23.53 -16.76
N ILE A 6 11.41 24.78 -16.85
CA ILE A 6 11.48 25.77 -15.77
C ILE A 6 10.07 26.06 -15.29
N ILE A 7 9.81 25.90 -14.00
CA ILE A 7 8.50 26.19 -13.42
C ILE A 7 8.49 27.61 -12.87
N LEU A 8 7.57 28.43 -13.36
CA LEU A 8 7.33 29.79 -12.89
C LEU A 8 5.98 29.87 -12.19
N GLU A 9 5.93 30.63 -11.12
CA GLU A 9 4.74 30.80 -10.29
C GLU A 9 4.48 32.29 -10.08
N SER A 10 3.29 32.75 -10.46
CA SER A 10 2.86 34.13 -10.28
C SER A 10 2.35 34.33 -8.86
N ALA A 11 2.81 35.39 -8.19
CA ALA A 11 2.21 35.90 -6.97
C ALA A 11 1.47 37.23 -7.19
N TRP A 12 1.16 37.55 -8.45
CA TRP A 12 0.55 38.81 -8.85
C TRP A 12 -0.94 38.64 -9.16
N ASN A 13 -1.72 39.68 -8.87
CA ASN A 13 -3.15 39.74 -9.22
C ASN A 13 -3.40 40.16 -10.68
N THR A 14 -2.35 40.48 -11.43
CA THR A 14 -2.41 40.93 -12.83
C THR A 14 -1.73 39.93 -13.75
N LYS A 15 -2.17 39.91 -15.01
CA LYS A 15 -1.50 39.13 -16.06
C LYS A 15 -0.14 39.76 -16.36
N ILE A 16 0.89 38.94 -16.43
CA ILE A 16 2.24 39.33 -16.82
C ILE A 16 2.47 38.87 -18.26
N GLU A 17 2.79 39.80 -19.15
CA GLU A 17 3.02 39.49 -20.57
C GLU A 17 4.51 39.47 -20.92
N ASN A 18 4.86 38.67 -21.94
CA ASN A 18 6.20 38.61 -22.52
C ASN A 18 7.33 38.28 -21.52
N MET A 19 7.01 37.53 -20.47
CA MET A 19 8.01 37.08 -19.49
C MET A 19 8.93 36.04 -20.12
N TYR A 20 10.20 36.06 -19.73
CA TYR A 20 11.17 35.03 -20.08
C TYR A 20 12.17 34.81 -18.96
N VAL A 21 12.85 33.66 -18.99
CA VAL A 21 13.92 33.33 -18.05
C VAL A 21 15.24 33.30 -18.80
N SER A 22 16.24 33.98 -18.24
CA SER A 22 17.65 33.83 -18.62
C SER A 22 18.32 32.94 -17.60
N GLY A 23 19.11 31.98 -18.05
CA GLY A 23 19.90 31.12 -17.18
C GLY A 23 21.39 31.22 -17.48
N GLN A 24 22.19 31.09 -16.43
CA GLN A 24 23.65 31.08 -16.49
C GLN A 24 24.18 29.90 -15.71
N LEU A 25 25.09 29.12 -16.33
CA LEU A 25 25.81 28.04 -15.69
C LEU A 25 27.23 28.49 -15.34
N PHE A 26 27.69 28.06 -14.17
CA PHE A 26 28.99 28.39 -13.62
C PHE A 26 29.75 27.14 -13.18
N ASP A 27 31.05 27.14 -13.44
CA ASP A 27 32.02 26.17 -12.90
C ASP A 27 32.92 26.93 -11.92
N GLY A 28 32.65 26.78 -10.62
CA GLY A 28 33.12 27.71 -9.59
C GLY A 28 32.56 29.12 -9.84
N ASP A 29 33.44 30.12 -9.95
CA ASP A 29 33.05 31.52 -10.22
C ASP A 29 33.03 31.89 -11.70
N LYS A 30 33.43 30.96 -12.59
CA LYS A 30 33.51 31.23 -14.02
C LYS A 30 32.19 30.89 -14.70
N LYS A 31 31.57 31.87 -15.36
CA LYS A 31 30.43 31.63 -16.25
C LYS A 31 30.89 30.82 -17.47
N ILE A 32 30.23 29.69 -17.72
CA ILE A 32 30.57 28.76 -18.81
C ILE A 32 29.56 28.74 -19.95
N LYS A 33 28.28 28.96 -19.63
CA LYS A 33 27.17 28.95 -20.59
C LYS A 33 26.05 29.87 -20.13
N ASP A 34 25.28 30.35 -21.09
CA ASP A 34 24.03 31.07 -20.91
C ASP A 34 22.95 30.49 -21.83
N PHE A 35 21.70 30.65 -21.43
CA PHE A 35 20.54 30.22 -22.21
C PHE A 35 19.34 31.10 -21.91
N LYS A 36 18.35 31.07 -22.80
CA LYS A 36 17.10 31.82 -22.67
C LYS A 36 15.91 30.91 -22.92
N SER A 37 14.86 31.04 -22.12
CA SER A 37 13.60 30.37 -22.36
C SER A 37 12.85 31.00 -23.54
N VAL A 38 11.86 30.26 -24.05
CA VAL A 38 10.82 30.88 -24.90
C VAL A 38 10.04 31.90 -24.06
N SER A 39 9.64 33.01 -24.67
CA SER A 39 8.78 34.00 -24.02
C SER A 39 7.38 33.44 -23.82
N SER A 40 6.78 33.75 -22.67
CA SER A 40 5.44 33.29 -22.33
C SER A 40 4.72 34.29 -21.43
N ASP A 41 3.40 34.29 -21.51
CA ASP A 41 2.55 35.03 -20.58
C ASP A 41 2.22 34.18 -19.35
N LEU A 42 1.98 34.85 -18.22
CA LEU A 42 1.59 34.25 -16.95
C LEU A 42 0.34 34.95 -16.40
N SER A 43 -0.73 34.20 -16.17
CA SER A 43 -1.98 34.72 -15.61
C SER A 43 -1.85 34.98 -14.10
N PRO A 44 -2.78 35.72 -13.49
CA PRO A 44 -2.79 35.93 -12.05
C PRO A 44 -2.75 34.61 -11.29
N TRP A 45 -1.85 34.47 -10.32
CA TRP A 45 -1.68 33.26 -9.49
C TRP A 45 -1.42 31.96 -10.26
N GLU A 46 -1.03 32.03 -11.54
CA GLU A 46 -0.77 30.86 -12.37
C GLU A 46 0.61 30.25 -12.08
N LYS A 47 0.68 28.91 -12.17
CA LYS A 47 1.92 28.15 -12.22
C LYS A 47 2.10 27.54 -13.60
N LYS A 48 3.21 27.83 -14.27
CA LYS A 48 3.44 27.48 -15.68
C LYS A 48 4.84 26.96 -15.93
N GLY A 49 4.94 25.91 -16.73
CA GLY A 49 6.21 25.40 -17.25
C GLY A 49 6.63 26.21 -18.48
N VAL A 50 7.88 26.66 -18.50
CA VAL A 50 8.50 27.34 -19.63
C VAL A 50 9.71 26.55 -20.08
N GLU A 51 9.81 26.34 -21.38
CA GLU A 51 10.87 25.54 -21.97
C GLU A 51 12.10 26.41 -22.27
N ALA A 52 13.27 25.91 -21.91
CA ALA A 52 14.55 26.44 -22.32
C ALA A 52 15.40 25.34 -22.95
N TYR A 53 16.32 25.73 -23.83
CA TYR A 53 17.23 24.82 -24.50
C TYR A 53 18.67 25.20 -24.16
N VAL A 54 19.43 24.24 -23.63
CA VAL A 54 20.83 24.45 -23.26
C VAL A 54 21.73 23.52 -24.06
N ASP A 55 22.81 24.07 -24.62
CA ASP A 55 23.83 23.27 -25.28
C ASP A 55 24.90 22.82 -24.28
N THR A 56 24.81 21.56 -23.87
CA THR A 56 25.78 20.94 -22.96
C THR A 56 27.00 20.35 -23.67
N LYS A 57 27.13 20.55 -24.99
CA LYS A 57 28.28 20.05 -25.75
C LYS A 57 29.59 20.64 -25.19
N GLY A 58 30.51 19.75 -24.83
CA GLY A 58 31.81 20.11 -24.25
C GLY A 58 31.78 20.40 -22.75
N LEU A 59 30.65 20.22 -22.08
CA LEU A 59 30.58 20.24 -20.62
C LEU A 59 30.94 18.87 -20.04
N GLU A 60 31.64 18.86 -18.92
CA GLU A 60 31.97 17.65 -18.17
C GLU A 60 30.74 17.16 -17.42
N ALA A 61 30.71 15.86 -17.11
CA ALA A 61 29.64 15.31 -16.29
C ALA A 61 29.91 15.61 -14.81
N LYS A 62 29.33 16.69 -14.32
CA LYS A 62 29.40 17.15 -12.93
C LYS A 62 28.25 18.10 -12.59
N THR A 63 28.20 18.53 -11.34
CA THR A 63 27.28 19.55 -10.85
C THR A 63 27.84 20.94 -11.15
N TYR A 64 27.00 21.81 -11.71
CA TYR A 64 27.30 23.20 -11.99
C TYR A 64 26.38 24.13 -11.18
N ARG A 65 26.91 25.27 -10.72
CA ARG A 65 26.07 26.30 -10.12
C ARG A 65 25.25 26.96 -11.23
N MET A 66 23.95 27.11 -11.02
CA MET A 66 23.02 27.71 -11.96
C MET A 66 22.37 28.95 -11.36
N MET A 67 22.32 30.03 -12.13
CA MET A 67 21.59 31.24 -11.77
C MET A 67 20.51 31.48 -12.83
N LEU A 68 19.25 31.57 -12.38
CA LEU A 68 18.09 31.85 -13.22
C LEU A 68 17.58 33.25 -12.89
N THR A 69 17.39 34.08 -13.91
CA THR A 69 16.80 35.41 -13.78
C THR A 69 15.55 35.48 -14.65
N ALA A 70 14.39 35.60 -14.02
CA ALA A 70 13.12 35.85 -14.68
C ALA A 70 12.97 37.36 -14.93
N PHE A 71 12.63 37.73 -16.16
CA PHE A 71 12.39 39.12 -16.58
C PHE A 71 10.91 39.30 -16.92
N TYR A 72 10.28 40.34 -16.36
CA TYR A 72 8.86 40.64 -16.54
C TYR A 72 8.60 42.12 -16.30
N GLU A 73 7.80 42.78 -17.16
CA GLU A 73 7.36 44.18 -17.00
C GLU A 73 8.46 45.20 -16.61
N GLY A 74 9.70 44.99 -17.09
CA GLY A 74 10.85 45.85 -16.77
C GLY A 74 11.51 45.57 -15.41
N ALA A 75 10.99 44.62 -14.64
CA ALA A 75 11.58 44.08 -13.42
C ALA A 75 12.25 42.71 -13.66
N SER A 76 13.02 42.26 -12.67
CA SER A 76 13.62 40.93 -12.69
C SER A 76 13.73 40.32 -11.30
N THR A 77 13.58 39.00 -11.22
CA THR A 77 13.82 38.21 -10.00
C THR A 77 14.84 37.12 -10.31
N THR A 78 15.79 36.90 -9.39
CA THR A 78 16.86 35.91 -9.53
C THR A 78 16.70 34.78 -8.52
N ALA A 79 16.96 33.56 -8.95
CA ALA A 79 17.07 32.37 -8.13
C ALA A 79 18.37 31.63 -8.45
N GLU A 80 19.00 31.06 -7.42
CA GLU A 80 20.19 30.23 -7.56
C GLU A 80 19.87 28.77 -7.27
N GLY A 81 20.59 27.86 -7.91
CA GLY A 81 20.47 26.43 -7.74
C GLY A 81 21.62 25.67 -8.36
N GLU A 82 21.43 24.37 -8.56
CA GLU A 82 22.44 23.48 -9.11
C GLU A 82 21.88 22.71 -10.32
N ALA A 83 22.72 22.51 -11.33
CA ALA A 83 22.41 21.73 -12.52
C ALA A 83 23.37 20.53 -12.61
N ASN A 84 22.83 19.32 -12.56
CA ASN A 84 23.59 18.10 -12.72
C ASN A 84 23.66 17.71 -14.19
N ILE A 85 24.86 17.76 -14.77
CA ILE A 85 25.12 17.24 -16.11
C ILE A 85 25.68 15.84 -15.97
N SER A 86 25.02 14.87 -16.59
CA SER A 86 25.49 13.50 -16.66
C SER A 86 25.87 13.18 -18.10
N GLN A 87 26.83 12.26 -18.28
CA GLN A 87 27.09 11.73 -19.61
C GLN A 87 25.82 11.03 -20.07
N SER A 88 25.33 11.41 -21.25
CA SER A 88 24.40 10.55 -21.95
C SER A 88 25.22 9.35 -22.36
N THR A 89 25.21 8.31 -21.52
CA THR A 89 25.37 6.97 -22.05
C THR A 89 24.24 6.88 -23.05
N SER A 90 24.56 6.99 -24.34
CA SER A 90 23.74 6.35 -25.34
C SER A 90 23.77 4.89 -24.89
N ALA A 91 22.83 4.51 -24.03
CA ALA A 91 22.34 3.17 -24.07
C ALA A 91 22.12 3.00 -25.56
N VAL A 92 22.94 2.13 -26.18
CA VAL A 92 22.45 1.42 -27.33
C VAL A 92 21.13 0.92 -26.79
N VAL A 93 20.06 1.60 -27.18
CA VAL A 93 18.76 0.97 -27.24
C VAL A 93 19.06 -0.10 -28.27
N VAL A 94 19.65 -1.20 -27.80
CA VAL A 94 19.21 -2.51 -28.22
C VAL A 94 17.73 -2.29 -28.03
N GLU A 95 17.02 -2.13 -29.14
CA GLU A 95 15.61 -2.43 -29.12
C GLU A 95 15.60 -3.83 -28.52
N GLU A 96 15.49 -3.91 -27.19
CA GLU A 96 14.78 -4.97 -26.54
C GLU A 96 13.44 -4.84 -27.25
N ILE A 97 13.32 -5.56 -28.38
CA ILE A 97 12.08 -5.84 -29.09
C ILE A 97 11.09 -5.92 -27.95
N PRO A 98 10.19 -4.92 -27.77
CA PRO A 98 9.50 -4.71 -26.51
C PRO A 98 9.01 -6.07 -26.13
N GLY A 99 9.71 -6.65 -25.16
CA GLY A 99 9.53 -8.04 -24.83
C GLY A 99 8.17 -7.96 -24.25
N GLN A 100 7.16 -8.28 -25.07
CA GLN A 100 5.80 -8.26 -24.64
C GLN A 100 5.86 -9.27 -23.51
N PHE A 101 5.95 -8.77 -22.28
CA PHE A 101 5.52 -9.48 -21.11
C PHE A 101 4.01 -9.59 -21.33
N LYS A 102 3.65 -10.48 -22.28
CA LYS A 102 2.47 -11.28 -22.22
C LYS A 102 2.71 -12.07 -20.94
N LEU A 103 2.35 -11.47 -19.81
CA LEU A 103 1.74 -12.24 -18.76
C LEU A 103 0.60 -12.94 -19.49
N GLN A 104 0.88 -14.13 -20.01
CA GLN A 104 -0.13 -15.11 -20.34
C GLN A 104 -0.70 -15.45 -18.98
N MET A 105 -1.55 -14.57 -18.46
CA MET A 105 -2.55 -14.96 -17.49
C MET A 105 -3.24 -16.12 -18.19
N PRO A 106 -3.11 -17.36 -17.68
CA PRO A 106 -3.84 -18.46 -18.27
C PRO A 106 -5.29 -18.00 -18.34
N GLU A 107 -5.88 -18.03 -19.53
CA GLU A 107 -7.27 -17.65 -19.70
C GLU A 107 -8.07 -18.45 -18.66
N LEU A 108 -8.54 -17.76 -17.62
CA LEU A 108 -9.25 -18.43 -16.54
C LEU A 108 -10.53 -18.94 -17.16
N ASN A 109 -10.53 -20.23 -17.50
CA ASN A 109 -11.68 -20.89 -18.08
C ASN A 109 -12.86 -20.66 -17.13
N MET A 110 -13.97 -20.13 -17.66
CA MET A 110 -15.18 -19.86 -16.89
C MET A 110 -15.65 -21.10 -16.12
N MET A 111 -15.40 -22.29 -16.68
CA MET A 111 -15.62 -23.58 -16.04
C MET A 111 -14.79 -23.76 -14.76
N SER A 112 -13.51 -23.36 -14.77
CA SER A 112 -12.61 -23.46 -13.63
C SER A 112 -13.02 -22.52 -12.49
N ILE A 113 -13.46 -21.30 -12.83
CA ILE A 113 -13.98 -20.35 -11.84
C ILE A 113 -15.24 -20.91 -11.16
N LEU A 114 -16.16 -21.48 -11.95
CA LEU A 114 -17.39 -22.10 -11.43
C LEU A 114 -17.08 -23.27 -10.49
N MET A 115 -16.15 -24.15 -10.87
CA MET A 115 -15.71 -25.28 -10.05
C MET A 115 -15.07 -24.82 -8.73
N PHE A 116 -14.28 -23.76 -8.76
CA PHE A 116 -13.64 -23.20 -7.57
C PHE A 116 -14.68 -22.64 -6.58
N LEU A 117 -15.69 -21.92 -7.07
CA LEU A 117 -16.78 -21.41 -6.23
C LEU A 117 -17.61 -22.54 -5.61
N LEU A 118 -17.90 -23.59 -6.38
CA LEU A 118 -18.61 -24.78 -5.88
C LEU A 118 -17.81 -25.48 -4.78
N PHE A 119 -16.49 -25.60 -4.96
CA PHE A 119 -15.61 -26.20 -3.96
C PHE A 119 -15.62 -25.42 -2.64
N ILE A 120 -15.52 -24.08 -2.69
CA ILE A 120 -15.63 -23.24 -1.49
C ILE A 120 -16.99 -23.42 -0.81
N PHE A 121 -18.08 -23.47 -1.59
CA PHE A 121 -19.42 -23.69 -1.04
C PHE A 121 -19.55 -25.02 -0.29
N VAL A 122 -18.96 -26.09 -0.82
CA VAL A 122 -18.94 -27.40 -0.13
C VAL A 122 -18.14 -27.32 1.18
N LEU A 123 -16.97 -26.68 1.17
CA LEU A 123 -16.16 -26.52 2.37
C LEU A 123 -16.88 -25.74 3.48
N VAL A 124 -17.56 -24.65 3.12
CA VAL A 124 -18.36 -23.85 4.06
C VAL A 124 -19.50 -24.68 4.65
N ASN A 125 -20.22 -25.43 3.82
CA ASN A 125 -21.31 -26.29 4.30
C ASN A 125 -20.80 -27.39 5.24
N LEU A 126 -19.66 -28.04 4.92
CA LEU A 126 -19.05 -29.03 5.80
C LEU A 126 -18.63 -28.43 7.15
N TYR A 127 -18.03 -27.23 7.13
CA TYR A 127 -17.69 -26.51 8.34
C TYR A 127 -18.91 -26.19 9.21
N LEU A 128 -20.00 -25.72 8.60
CA LEU A 128 -21.25 -25.44 9.31
C LEU A 128 -21.87 -26.69 9.92
N VAL A 129 -21.91 -27.81 9.19
CA VAL A 129 -22.41 -29.08 9.73
C VAL A 129 -21.56 -29.54 10.92
N PHE A 130 -20.24 -29.47 10.81
CA PHE A 130 -19.33 -29.87 11.87
C PHE A 130 -19.51 -29.04 13.15
N THR A 131 -19.64 -27.72 13.00
CA THR A 131 -19.87 -26.82 14.14
C THR A 131 -21.23 -27.06 14.82
N LEU A 132 -22.29 -27.33 14.04
CA LEU A 132 -23.61 -27.66 14.59
C LEU A 132 -23.65 -29.00 15.32
N VAL A 133 -22.96 -30.02 14.79
CA VAL A 133 -22.88 -31.35 15.43
C VAL A 133 -22.15 -31.27 16.77
N ARG A 134 -21.10 -30.45 16.88
CA ARG A 134 -20.39 -30.24 18.15
C ARG A 134 -21.22 -29.49 19.20
N SER A 135 -22.14 -28.63 18.78
CA SER A 135 -22.94 -27.81 19.71
C SER A 135 -24.02 -28.61 20.46
N LYS A 136 -24.40 -29.80 20.00
CA LYS A 136 -25.47 -30.61 20.63
C LYS A 136 -25.04 -31.51 21.80
N LYS A 137 -23.77 -31.52 22.22
CA LYS A 137 -23.27 -32.36 23.34
C LYS A 137 -23.04 -31.58 24.64
N LYS A 138 -24.05 -30.85 25.11
CA LYS A 138 -24.13 -30.43 26.52
C LYS A 138 -25.50 -30.86 27.03
N GLN A 139 -25.56 -32.07 27.58
CA GLN A 139 -26.74 -32.54 28.29
C GLN A 139 -26.95 -31.58 29.46
N LYS A 140 -28.04 -30.82 29.45
CA LYS A 140 -28.37 -29.92 30.56
C LYS A 140 -28.62 -30.79 31.78
N ILE A 141 -27.70 -30.75 32.75
CA ILE A 141 -27.85 -31.42 34.04
C ILE A 141 -29.00 -30.72 34.77
N ASP A 142 -29.99 -31.50 35.23
CA ASP A 142 -31.09 -30.97 36.02
C ASP A 142 -30.55 -30.35 37.33
N PRO A 143 -30.86 -29.08 37.66
CA PRO A 143 -30.42 -28.43 38.89
C PRO A 143 -30.74 -29.23 40.17
N ALA A 144 -31.86 -29.96 40.20
CA ALA A 144 -32.24 -30.79 41.36
C ALA A 144 -31.28 -31.97 41.55
N VAL A 145 -30.75 -32.53 40.45
CA VAL A 145 -29.74 -33.59 40.50
C VAL A 145 -28.42 -33.04 41.03
N LEU A 146 -28.04 -31.83 40.63
CA LEU A 146 -26.81 -31.18 41.11
C LEU A 146 -26.85 -30.94 42.63
N GLU A 147 -27.98 -30.44 43.15
CA GLU A 147 -28.21 -30.28 44.59
C GLU A 147 -28.14 -31.62 45.33
N SER A 148 -28.77 -32.66 44.78
CA SER A 148 -28.76 -34.00 45.38
C SER A 148 -27.35 -34.59 45.46
N VAL A 149 -26.55 -34.44 44.40
CA VAL A 149 -25.16 -34.91 44.37
C VAL A 149 -24.27 -34.09 45.30
N LYS A 150 -24.49 -32.77 45.40
CA LYS A 150 -23.80 -31.89 46.35
C LYS A 150 -24.04 -32.31 47.81
N ALA A 151 -25.27 -32.68 48.16
CA ALA A 151 -25.61 -33.18 49.49
C ALA A 151 -24.94 -34.54 49.80
N LEU A 152 -24.79 -35.41 48.79
CA LEU A 152 -24.06 -36.67 48.93
C LEU A 152 -22.55 -36.45 49.11
N LYS A 153 -21.96 -35.47 48.41
CA LYS A 153 -20.52 -35.13 48.51
C LYS A 153 -20.12 -34.64 49.90
N ALA A 154 -21.05 -34.07 50.67
CA ALA A 154 -20.80 -33.71 52.07
C ALA A 154 -20.62 -34.93 53.00
N LYS A 155 -21.07 -36.13 52.57
CA LYS A 155 -21.10 -37.35 53.41
C LYS A 155 -20.23 -38.48 52.88
N TYR A 156 -19.94 -38.51 51.57
CA TYR A 156 -19.25 -39.62 50.91
C TYR A 156 -18.18 -39.11 49.94
N ASN A 157 -17.18 -39.95 49.65
CA ASN A 157 -16.12 -39.63 48.69
C ASN A 157 -16.60 -39.79 47.22
N ASP A 158 -15.86 -39.17 46.29
CA ASP A 158 -16.19 -39.17 44.86
C ASP A 158 -16.33 -40.59 44.27
N ALA A 159 -15.54 -41.56 44.76
CA ALA A 159 -15.57 -42.94 44.29
C ALA A 159 -16.88 -43.65 44.63
N TYR A 160 -17.38 -43.45 45.86
CA TYR A 160 -18.67 -44.01 46.31
C TYR A 160 -19.85 -43.39 45.55
N ILE A 161 -19.81 -42.08 45.31
CA ILE A 161 -20.85 -41.37 44.55
C ILE A 161 -20.88 -41.88 43.11
N LYS A 162 -19.71 -42.05 42.48
CA LYS A 162 -19.57 -42.57 41.12
C LYS A 162 -20.14 -43.98 40.99
N ASP A 163 -19.76 -44.91 41.88
CA ASP A 163 -20.33 -46.27 41.91
C ASP A 163 -21.85 -46.27 42.08
N THR A 164 -22.36 -45.45 43.00
CA THR A 164 -23.81 -45.36 43.28
C THR A 164 -24.60 -44.83 42.09
N MET A 165 -24.08 -43.81 41.39
CA MET A 165 -24.73 -43.25 40.21
C MET A 165 -24.67 -44.20 39.01
N MET A 166 -23.54 -44.91 38.81
CA MET A 166 -23.43 -45.95 37.79
C MET A 166 -24.43 -47.08 38.01
N LYS A 167 -24.62 -47.53 39.26
CA LYS A 167 -25.64 -48.52 39.62
C LYS A 167 -27.07 -48.05 39.33
N LYS A 168 -27.32 -46.74 39.35
CA LYS A 168 -28.60 -46.13 38.96
C LYS A 168 -28.74 -45.92 37.45
N GLY A 169 -27.80 -46.41 36.64
CA GLY A 169 -27.84 -46.35 35.18
C GLY A 169 -27.30 -45.06 34.57
N TRP A 170 -26.59 -44.24 35.34
CA TRP A 170 -25.96 -43.02 34.80
C TRP A 170 -24.70 -43.36 34.02
N SER A 171 -24.51 -42.73 32.86
CA SER A 171 -23.27 -42.88 32.07
C SER A 171 -22.09 -42.24 32.81
N GLU A 172 -20.91 -42.87 32.70
CA GLU A 172 -19.68 -42.39 33.32
C GLU A 172 -19.35 -40.94 32.93
N GLU A 173 -19.55 -40.57 31.65
CA GLU A 173 -19.32 -39.22 31.14
C GLU A 173 -20.18 -38.16 31.85
N ALA A 174 -21.46 -38.47 32.11
CA ALA A 174 -22.36 -37.57 32.82
C ALA A 174 -21.97 -37.42 34.31
N ILE A 175 -21.53 -38.51 34.94
CA ILE A 175 -21.08 -38.48 36.35
C ILE A 175 -19.81 -37.64 36.47
N ASP A 176 -18.84 -37.86 35.58
CA ASP A 176 -17.58 -37.12 35.58
C ASP A 176 -17.82 -35.63 35.29
N GLN A 177 -18.78 -35.30 34.41
CA GLN A 177 -19.18 -33.91 34.17
C GLN A 177 -19.80 -33.27 35.43
N ILE A 178 -20.71 -33.95 36.12
CA ILE A 178 -21.34 -33.46 37.36
C ILE A 178 -20.30 -33.26 38.47
N LEU A 179 -19.40 -34.24 38.68
CA LEU A 179 -18.36 -34.15 39.70
C LEU A 179 -17.35 -33.05 39.39
N LYS A 180 -17.07 -32.79 38.10
CA LYS A 180 -16.21 -31.70 37.64
C LYS A 180 -16.85 -30.32 37.86
N GLU A 181 -18.17 -30.18 37.72
CA GLU A 181 -18.90 -28.94 38.03
C GLU A 181 -19.02 -28.68 39.54
N LEU A 182 -18.89 -29.71 40.38
CA LEU A 182 -18.91 -29.62 41.84
C LEU A 182 -17.51 -29.52 42.49
N ARG A 183 -16.44 -29.45 41.69
CA ARG A 183 -15.07 -29.14 42.16
C ARG A 183 -14.84 -27.64 42.13
#